data_AF-A0A1N7PY71-F1
#
_entry.id   AF-A0A1N7PY71-F1
#
_cell.length_a   1.000
_cell.length_b   1.000
_cell.length_c   1.000
_cell.angle_alpha   90.00
_cell.angle_beta   90.00
_cell.angle_gamma   90.00
#
_symmetry.space_group_name_H-M   'P 1'
#
loop_
_entity.id
_entity.type
_entity.pdbx_description
1 polymer ?
#
loop_
_entity_poly.entity_id
_entity_poly.type
_entity_poly.pdbx_seq_one_letter_code
_entity_poly.pdbx_strand_id
1 'polypeptide(L)'
;MNLLNSKISNPDIYVYIEEFNKKEKTVLIDFFDSNYYQVFTNEMGIEYNLDSPTMVMLNGYRYNIKEDTIYKINLDVIDFLRNNINLISQNENSFLIGFTINVENIETKIFGSSISVKKLDGYFNRYIDLSKFTFDIKGKLKVIIRNVGHGNWNEILSNDEVKIVFDAGASLNESKSNIRKIIDNRNIEYNNAKPILILSHWDKDHYHALLGMTDSELRNNFSAFICRSNKPNLTSRKLFSRIENALGIAKTYPISANVKNSKRGVVLFKNINPITDQIVLYNAEEHKDRNISGLVLSVKSKNNSVILSGDCHYGQISRDILPHLNFKHQHHLVVPHHGGKAGNYIYEIPKNVIPGRAIISSGKNSYGHPLKKNINLLKSNRYIVEQTILTNNDIIIQL
;
A
#
# COMPACT_ATOMS: atom_id res chain seq x y z
N MET A 1 -1.42 -1.65 -27.47
CA MET A 1 -2.03 -1.91 -28.80
C MET A 1 -3.45 -1.37 -28.75
N ASN A 2 -3.76 -0.44 -29.65
CA ASN A 2 -4.89 0.49 -29.63
C ASN A 2 -6.27 -0.18 -29.62
N LEU A 3 -7.11 0.17 -28.65
CA LEU A 3 -8.57 -0.02 -28.70
C LEU A 3 -9.25 1.02 -27.79
N LEU A 4 -9.32 2.27 -28.27
CA LEU A 4 -10.27 3.29 -27.79
C LEU A 4 -10.71 4.23 -28.94
N ASN A 5 -10.76 3.72 -30.17
CA ASN A 5 -11.40 4.40 -31.30
C ASN A 5 -12.87 4.01 -31.43
N SER A 6 -13.65 4.20 -30.37
CA SER A 6 -15.11 4.18 -30.48
C SER A 6 -15.76 5.15 -29.50
N LYS A 7 -16.17 6.31 -30.03
CA LYS A 7 -17.21 7.21 -29.51
C LYS A 7 -17.13 7.53 -28.02
N ILE A 8 -16.24 8.45 -27.64
CA ILE A 8 -16.41 9.22 -26.40
C ILE A 8 -16.84 10.63 -26.80
N SER A 9 -18.15 10.87 -26.84
CA SER A 9 -18.73 12.21 -26.92
C SER A 9 -18.69 12.89 -25.54
N ASN A 10 -17.48 13.19 -25.06
CA ASN A 10 -17.07 14.18 -24.03
C ASN A 10 -15.71 13.74 -23.47
N PRO A 11 -14.59 14.48 -23.60
CA PRO A 11 -13.29 14.00 -23.15
C PRO A 11 -13.10 14.25 -21.64
N ASP A 12 -13.98 13.64 -20.84
CA ASP A 12 -13.90 13.72 -19.39
C ASP A 12 -12.61 13.09 -18.87
N ILE A 13 -12.03 13.66 -17.81
CA ILE A 13 -10.86 13.08 -17.14
C ILE A 13 -11.31 12.32 -15.90
N TYR A 14 -10.82 11.08 -15.74
CA TYR A 14 -11.05 10.30 -14.54
C TYR A 14 -9.81 10.28 -13.64
N VAL A 15 -10.02 10.73 -12.40
CA VAL A 15 -8.98 10.80 -11.38
C VAL A 15 -9.40 10.01 -10.15
N TYR A 16 -8.41 9.44 -9.48
CA TYR A 16 -8.53 8.72 -8.24
C TYR A 16 -8.15 9.63 -7.07
N ILE A 17 -8.93 9.61 -5.99
CA ILE A 17 -8.63 10.36 -4.77
C ILE A 17 -7.79 9.50 -3.83
N GLU A 18 -6.49 9.79 -3.77
CA GLU A 18 -5.51 9.09 -2.95
C GLU A 18 -5.53 9.54 -1.48
N GLU A 19 -5.80 10.81 -1.22
CA GLU A 19 -5.87 11.36 0.13
C GLU A 19 -6.73 12.63 0.15
N PHE A 20 -7.51 12.81 1.21
CA PHE A 20 -8.23 14.05 1.47
C PHE A 20 -8.07 14.47 2.93
N ASN A 21 -7.34 15.56 3.16
CA ASN A 21 -7.24 16.19 4.46
C ASN A 21 -8.14 17.43 4.54
N LYS A 22 -9.31 17.27 5.13
CA LYS A 22 -10.27 18.37 5.33
C LYS A 22 -9.73 19.52 6.19
N LYS A 23 -8.87 19.22 7.17
CA LYS A 23 -8.33 20.25 8.09
C LYS A 23 -7.28 21.10 7.39
N GLU A 24 -6.40 20.47 6.62
CA GLU A 24 -5.35 21.15 5.85
C GLU A 24 -5.84 21.65 4.49
N LYS A 25 -7.09 21.31 4.12
CA LYS A 25 -7.69 21.63 2.82
C LYS A 25 -6.87 21.10 1.65
N THR A 26 -6.35 19.89 1.77
CA THR A 26 -5.54 19.25 0.72
C THR A 26 -6.24 18.04 0.13
N VAL A 27 -6.07 17.84 -1.17
CA VAL A 27 -6.49 16.63 -1.88
C VAL A 27 -5.31 16.14 -2.72
N LEU A 28 -4.91 14.89 -2.50
CA LEU A 28 -3.98 14.21 -3.39
C LEU A 28 -4.78 13.38 -4.40
N ILE A 29 -4.52 13.61 -5.68
CA ILE A 29 -5.13 12.85 -6.77
C ILE A 29 -4.07 12.17 -7.62
N ASP A 30 -4.47 11.13 -8.30
CA ASP A 30 -3.74 10.54 -9.40
C ASP A 30 -4.70 10.17 -10.53
N PHE A 31 -4.20 9.82 -11.70
CA PHE A 31 -5.02 9.57 -12.88
C PHE A 31 -5.40 8.11 -12.99
N PHE A 32 -6.54 7.81 -13.60
CA PHE A 32 -6.92 6.42 -13.82
C PHE A 32 -5.95 5.70 -14.78
N ASP A 33 -5.53 6.39 -15.85
CA ASP A 33 -4.54 5.91 -16.82
C ASP A 33 -3.72 7.07 -17.45
N SER A 34 -2.79 6.72 -18.34
CA SER A 34 -1.89 7.67 -18.99
C SER A 34 -2.57 8.59 -20.00
N ASN A 35 -3.71 8.20 -20.58
CA ASN A 35 -4.46 9.04 -21.51
C ASN A 35 -5.11 10.20 -20.74
N TYR A 36 -5.74 9.91 -19.60
CA TYR A 36 -6.31 10.94 -18.73
C TYR A 36 -5.25 11.90 -18.19
N TYR A 37 -4.07 11.37 -17.83
CA TYR A 37 -2.94 12.21 -17.45
C TYR A 37 -2.47 13.13 -18.59
N GLN A 38 -2.35 12.59 -19.81
CA GLN A 38 -1.93 13.36 -20.98
C GLN A 38 -2.91 14.49 -21.32
N VAL A 39 -4.22 14.19 -21.33
CA VAL A 39 -5.25 15.21 -21.55
C VAL A 39 -5.14 16.30 -20.48
N PHE A 40 -5.02 15.92 -19.20
CA PHE A 40 -4.91 16.88 -18.11
C PHE A 40 -3.69 17.79 -18.27
N THR A 41 -2.50 17.24 -18.54
CA THR A 41 -1.28 18.04 -18.68
C THR A 41 -1.36 18.97 -19.88
N ASN A 42 -1.89 18.49 -21.02
CA ASN A 42 -2.06 19.30 -22.22
C ASN A 42 -2.99 20.48 -21.98
N GLU A 43 -4.17 20.23 -21.39
CA GLU A 43 -5.14 21.28 -21.12
C GLU A 43 -4.63 22.28 -20.08
N MET A 44 -3.85 21.84 -19.08
CA MET A 44 -3.20 22.72 -18.11
C MET A 44 -1.95 23.45 -18.65
N GLY A 45 -1.47 23.12 -19.86
CA GLY A 45 -0.22 23.67 -20.41
C GLY A 45 1.04 23.19 -19.69
N ILE A 46 1.00 21.99 -19.09
CA ILE A 46 2.10 21.34 -18.41
C ILE A 46 2.78 20.36 -19.38
N GLU A 47 4.10 20.27 -19.36
CA GLU A 47 4.83 19.27 -20.14
C GLU A 47 4.44 17.85 -19.71
N TYR A 48 4.00 17.04 -20.67
CA TYR A 48 3.68 15.64 -20.44
C TYR A 48 4.95 14.81 -20.27
N ASN A 49 5.11 14.17 -19.11
CA ASN A 49 6.25 13.30 -18.84
C ASN A 49 5.84 12.09 -17.99
N LEU A 50 5.86 10.89 -18.57
CA LEU A 50 5.57 9.64 -17.86
C LEU A 50 6.73 9.10 -17.02
N ASP A 51 7.94 9.62 -17.13
CA ASP A 51 9.05 9.24 -16.25
C ASP A 51 9.00 10.02 -14.92
N SER A 52 8.24 11.11 -14.89
CA SER A 52 8.01 11.93 -13.68
C SER A 52 6.86 11.39 -12.82
N PRO A 53 6.79 11.74 -11.53
CA PRO A 53 5.66 11.41 -10.68
C PRO A 53 4.35 12.01 -11.22
N THR A 54 3.24 11.27 -11.12
CA THR A 54 1.97 11.67 -11.75
C THR A 54 0.93 12.19 -10.76
N MET A 55 1.14 12.02 -9.45
CA MET A 55 0.18 12.52 -8.47
C MET A 55 0.20 14.05 -8.41
N VAL A 56 -0.98 14.62 -8.18
CA VAL A 56 -1.20 16.07 -8.10
C VAL A 56 -1.75 16.41 -6.73
N MET A 57 -1.09 17.35 -6.05
CA MET A 57 -1.57 17.90 -4.80
C MET A 57 -2.40 19.15 -5.06
N LEU A 58 -3.66 19.18 -4.62
CA LEU A 58 -4.49 20.37 -4.62
C LEU A 58 -4.48 20.99 -3.22
N ASN A 59 -4.02 22.23 -3.09
CA ASN A 59 -4.01 22.98 -1.84
C ASN A 59 -5.16 23.99 -1.77
N GLY A 60 -5.78 24.15 -0.60
CA GLY A 60 -6.88 25.08 -0.41
C GLY A 60 -8.24 24.56 -0.87
N TYR A 61 -8.38 23.27 -1.14
CA TYR A 61 -9.63 22.65 -1.57
C TYR A 61 -10.69 22.66 -0.46
N ARG A 62 -11.89 23.21 -0.75
CA ARG A 62 -12.91 23.52 0.26
C ARG A 62 -14.10 22.57 0.31
N TYR A 63 -14.27 21.71 -0.68
CA TYR A 63 -15.43 20.81 -0.76
C TYR A 63 -15.15 19.46 -0.10
N ASN A 64 -16.20 18.75 0.29
CA ASN A 64 -16.03 17.37 0.75
C ASN A 64 -15.82 16.45 -0.45
N ILE A 65 -14.90 15.50 -0.29
CA ILE A 65 -14.68 14.42 -1.25
C ILE A 65 -14.40 13.13 -0.49
N LYS A 66 -14.55 11.99 -1.17
CA LYS A 66 -14.31 10.68 -0.58
C LYS A 66 -13.01 10.09 -1.15
N GLU A 67 -12.13 9.64 -0.26
CA GLU A 67 -10.97 8.82 -0.60
C GLU A 67 -11.42 7.47 -1.22
N ASP A 68 -10.47 6.80 -1.86
CA ASP A 68 -10.67 5.53 -2.54
C ASP A 68 -11.81 5.53 -3.57
N THR A 69 -11.95 6.64 -4.30
CA THR A 69 -13.08 6.87 -5.19
C THR A 69 -12.59 7.56 -6.46
N ILE A 70 -13.11 7.12 -7.61
CA ILE A 70 -12.87 7.76 -8.89
C ILE A 70 -13.89 8.86 -9.11
N TYR A 71 -13.42 10.05 -9.51
CA TYR A 71 -14.25 11.18 -9.89
C TYR A 71 -13.95 11.63 -11.31
N LYS A 72 -15.00 12.14 -11.95
CA LYS A 72 -14.92 12.87 -13.22
C LYS A 72 -14.48 14.32 -12.98
N ILE A 73 -13.59 14.82 -13.82
CA ILE A 73 -13.28 16.25 -14.00
C ILE A 73 -13.64 16.62 -15.43
N ASN A 74 -14.48 17.65 -15.60
CA ASN A 74 -14.86 18.15 -16.92
C ASN A 74 -13.72 19.00 -17.51
N LEU A 75 -13.55 19.00 -18.83
CA LEU A 75 -12.55 19.86 -19.48
C LEU A 75 -12.78 21.34 -19.20
N ASP A 76 -14.03 21.82 -19.23
CA ASP A 76 -14.35 23.22 -18.91
C ASP A 76 -13.84 23.64 -17.52
N VAL A 77 -13.78 22.70 -16.57
CA VAL A 77 -13.21 22.96 -15.24
C VAL A 77 -11.70 23.08 -15.32
N ILE A 78 -11.03 22.25 -16.12
CA ILE A 78 -9.57 22.30 -16.30
C ILE A 78 -9.17 23.60 -17.00
N ASP A 79 -9.89 23.97 -18.06
CA ASP A 79 -9.71 25.25 -18.75
C ASP A 79 -9.93 26.42 -17.79
N PHE A 80 -10.96 26.34 -16.95
CA PHE A 80 -11.19 27.33 -15.90
C PHE A 80 -10.00 27.39 -14.92
N LEU A 81 -9.50 26.24 -14.43
CA LEU A 81 -8.36 26.20 -13.52
C LEU A 81 -7.11 26.80 -14.17
N ARG A 82 -6.80 26.47 -15.42
CA ARG A 82 -5.66 27.03 -16.15
C ARG A 82 -5.71 28.56 -16.24
N ASN A 83 -6.89 29.12 -16.48
CA ASN A 83 -7.05 30.56 -16.64
C ASN A 83 -7.13 31.34 -15.31
N ASN A 84 -7.34 30.66 -14.18
CA ASN A 84 -7.59 31.29 -12.88
C ASN A 84 -6.57 30.94 -11.79
N ILE A 85 -5.58 30.08 -12.09
CA ILE A 85 -4.55 29.68 -11.13
C ILE A 85 -3.22 30.29 -11.53
N ASN A 86 -2.61 31.01 -10.58
CA ASN A 86 -1.36 31.71 -10.79
C ASN A 86 -0.12 30.88 -10.43
N LEU A 87 -0.29 29.75 -9.72
CA LEU A 87 0.85 28.98 -9.21
C LEU A 87 0.64 27.47 -9.36
N ILE A 88 1.49 26.88 -10.19
CA ILE A 88 1.75 25.45 -10.27
C ILE A 88 3.21 25.27 -9.88
N SER A 89 3.48 24.58 -8.77
CA SER A 89 4.85 24.27 -8.36
C SER A 89 5.19 22.82 -8.70
N GLN A 90 6.24 22.63 -9.50
CA GLN A 90 6.82 21.29 -9.69
C GLN A 90 7.45 20.82 -8.38
N ASN A 91 7.25 19.55 -8.05
CA ASN A 91 7.82 18.95 -6.84
C ASN A 91 8.98 18.03 -7.21
N GLU A 92 10.15 18.64 -7.40
CA GLU A 92 11.36 17.92 -7.83
C GLU A 92 11.86 16.92 -6.78
N ASN A 93 11.49 17.11 -5.50
CA ASN A 93 11.99 16.33 -4.37
C ASN A 93 11.01 15.23 -3.88
N SER A 94 9.97 14.90 -4.65
CA SER A 94 9.04 13.81 -4.34
C SER A 94 9.08 12.69 -5.39
N PHE A 95 8.97 11.43 -4.97
CA PHE A 95 8.74 10.31 -5.89
C PHE A 95 7.25 10.08 -6.19
N LEU A 96 6.33 10.72 -5.45
CA LEU A 96 4.88 10.57 -5.61
C LEU A 96 4.25 11.78 -6.31
N ILE A 97 4.54 12.98 -5.82
CA ILE A 97 3.89 14.22 -6.24
C ILE A 97 4.70 14.85 -7.38
N GLY A 98 4.09 15.02 -8.55
CA GLY A 98 4.73 15.69 -9.68
C GLY A 98 4.62 17.21 -9.57
N PHE A 99 3.43 17.69 -9.20
CA PHE A 99 3.18 19.11 -9.03
C PHE A 99 2.07 19.39 -8.01
N THR A 100 2.07 20.62 -7.51
CA THR A 100 1.08 21.16 -6.58
C THR A 100 0.35 22.33 -7.22
N ILE A 101 -0.97 22.35 -7.07
CA ILE A 101 -1.85 23.37 -7.60
C ILE A 101 -2.55 24.06 -6.42
N ASN A 102 -2.44 25.38 -6.32
CA ASN A 102 -3.19 26.15 -5.33
C ASN A 102 -4.59 26.49 -5.88
N VAL A 103 -5.63 25.96 -5.23
CA VAL A 103 -7.03 26.15 -5.58
C VAL A 103 -7.81 26.91 -4.48
N GLU A 104 -7.11 27.63 -3.59
CA GLU A 104 -7.74 28.31 -2.45
C GLU A 104 -8.80 29.34 -2.86
N ASN A 105 -8.60 30.04 -3.98
CA ASN A 105 -9.51 31.05 -4.50
C ASN A 105 -10.51 30.50 -5.53
N ILE A 106 -10.54 29.18 -5.74
CA ILE A 106 -11.41 28.54 -6.70
C ILE A 106 -12.74 28.16 -6.01
N GLU A 107 -13.81 28.86 -6.37
CA GLU A 107 -15.17 28.64 -5.84
C GLU A 107 -15.99 27.63 -6.65
N THR A 108 -15.43 27.09 -7.73
CA THR A 108 -16.09 26.05 -8.52
C THR A 108 -15.71 24.67 -7.99
N LYS A 109 -16.68 23.76 -7.95
CA LYS A 109 -16.42 22.37 -7.56
C LYS A 109 -15.61 21.68 -8.66
N ILE A 110 -14.37 21.30 -8.35
CA ILE A 110 -13.44 20.66 -9.30
C ILE A 110 -13.93 19.26 -9.71
N PHE A 111 -14.40 18.47 -8.74
CA PHE A 111 -14.77 17.08 -8.95
C PHE A 111 -16.28 16.92 -9.16
N GLY A 112 -16.65 16.33 -10.30
CA GLY A 112 -18.02 16.04 -10.70
C GLY A 112 -18.62 14.83 -9.98
N SER A 113 -19.26 13.94 -10.74
CA SER A 113 -19.84 12.69 -10.23
C SER A 113 -18.76 11.64 -9.96
N SER A 114 -19.00 10.80 -8.95
CA SER A 114 -18.17 9.63 -8.71
C SER A 114 -18.58 8.47 -9.63
N ILE A 115 -17.60 7.61 -9.95
CA ILE A 115 -17.78 6.49 -10.87
C ILE A 115 -17.38 5.19 -10.19
N SER A 116 -18.16 4.13 -10.45
CA SER A 116 -17.80 2.77 -10.01
C SER A 116 -16.73 2.19 -10.92
N VAL A 117 -15.64 1.71 -10.31
CA VAL A 117 -14.50 1.04 -10.97
C VAL A 117 -14.93 -0.13 -11.87
N LYS A 118 -16.03 -0.83 -11.51
CA LYS A 118 -16.57 -1.96 -12.33
C LYS A 118 -16.97 -1.56 -13.75
N LYS A 119 -17.11 -0.26 -14.05
CA LYS A 119 -17.39 0.24 -15.41
C LYS A 119 -16.14 0.49 -16.26
N LEU A 120 -14.94 0.43 -15.66
CA LEU A 120 -13.68 0.83 -16.31
C LEU A 120 -12.66 -0.31 -16.46
N ASP A 121 -12.75 -1.37 -15.66
CA ASP A 121 -11.76 -2.45 -15.68
C ASP A 121 -12.13 -3.59 -16.65
N GLY A 122 -11.57 -3.51 -17.86
CA GLY A 122 -11.46 -4.63 -18.80
C GLY A 122 -10.10 -5.35 -18.79
N TYR A 123 -9.17 -5.04 -17.87
CA TYR A 123 -7.76 -5.42 -18.04
C TYR A 123 -7.07 -6.02 -16.80
N PHE A 124 -6.36 -7.13 -17.08
CA PHE A 124 -5.34 -7.83 -16.27
C PHE A 124 -5.78 -8.54 -14.99
N ASN A 125 -6.80 -9.38 -15.06
CA ASN A 125 -6.89 -10.53 -14.16
C ASN A 125 -6.15 -11.72 -14.78
N ARG A 126 -4.82 -11.74 -14.67
CA ARG A 126 -4.12 -13.02 -14.79
C ARG A 126 -4.41 -13.78 -13.50
N TYR A 127 -5.17 -14.85 -13.61
CA TYR A 127 -5.36 -15.77 -12.50
C TYR A 127 -4.10 -16.61 -12.36
N ILE A 128 -3.31 -16.35 -11.31
CA ILE A 128 -2.19 -17.20 -10.97
C ILE A 128 -2.55 -17.96 -9.70
N ASP A 129 -2.67 -19.27 -9.86
CA ASP A 129 -2.86 -20.19 -8.75
C ASP A 129 -1.55 -20.29 -7.95
N LEU A 130 -1.48 -19.51 -6.88
CA LEU A 130 -0.37 -19.53 -5.94
C LEU A 130 -0.38 -20.72 -5.00
N SER A 131 -1.36 -21.64 -5.07
CA SER A 131 -1.33 -22.86 -4.24
C SER A 131 -0.11 -23.73 -4.53
N LYS A 132 0.54 -23.54 -5.69
CA LYS A 132 1.81 -24.18 -6.08
C LYS A 132 3.05 -23.38 -5.69
N PHE A 133 2.90 -22.13 -5.25
CA PHE A 133 4.02 -21.31 -4.81
C PHE A 133 4.34 -21.65 -3.36
N THR A 134 5.51 -22.26 -3.13
CA THR A 134 5.96 -22.61 -1.79
C THR A 134 7.03 -21.63 -1.32
N PHE A 135 6.87 -21.13 -0.11
CA PHE A 135 7.96 -20.47 0.61
C PHE A 135 8.89 -21.57 1.13
N ASP A 136 9.87 -22.03 0.33
CA ASP A 136 10.89 -22.99 0.81
C ASP A 136 11.90 -22.28 1.72
N ILE A 137 11.40 -21.86 2.89
CA ILE A 137 12.15 -21.13 3.90
C ILE A 137 12.29 -22.07 5.10
N LYS A 138 13.53 -22.50 5.34
CA LYS A 138 13.92 -23.40 6.42
C LYS A 138 15.00 -22.73 7.25
N GLY A 139 15.03 -23.00 8.55
CA GLY A 139 16.08 -22.52 9.45
C GLY A 139 15.54 -21.65 10.58
N LYS A 140 16.44 -20.87 11.20
CA LYS A 140 16.07 -19.91 12.24
C LYS A 140 15.51 -18.67 11.58
N LEU A 141 14.27 -18.34 11.92
CA LEU A 141 13.57 -17.20 11.35
C LEU A 141 13.77 -15.95 12.21
N LYS A 142 13.87 -14.81 11.52
CA LYS A 142 13.92 -13.49 12.14
C LYS A 142 13.04 -12.55 11.35
N VAL A 143 12.24 -11.74 12.03
CA VAL A 143 11.43 -10.70 11.40
C VAL A 143 11.98 -9.34 11.81
N ILE A 144 12.24 -8.48 10.82
CA ILE A 144 12.67 -7.09 11.03
C ILE A 144 11.54 -6.17 10.57
N ILE A 145 11.08 -5.31 11.48
CA ILE A 145 10.16 -4.21 11.18
C ILE A 145 11.03 -2.96 11.01
N ARG A 146 11.10 -2.44 9.79
CA ARG A 146 12.01 -1.34 9.47
C ARG A 146 11.48 0.00 9.99
N ASN A 147 12.39 0.85 10.47
CA ASN A 147 12.05 2.23 10.75
C ASN A 147 12.09 3.07 9.46
N VAL A 148 10.93 3.23 8.82
CA VAL A 148 10.75 4.02 7.59
C VAL A 148 9.99 5.33 7.86
N GLY A 149 9.94 5.76 9.12
CA GLY A 149 9.11 6.89 9.55
C GLY A 149 7.63 6.49 9.61
N HIS A 150 6.90 6.67 8.50
CA HIS A 150 5.49 6.29 8.36
C HIS A 150 5.33 5.42 7.12
N GLY A 151 4.62 4.30 7.24
CA GLY A 151 4.47 3.32 6.16
C GLY A 151 4.93 1.93 6.58
N ASN A 152 4.76 0.96 5.69
CA ASN A 152 5.03 -0.44 6.00
C ASN A 152 6.25 -0.97 5.23
N TRP A 153 7.22 -1.54 5.94
CA TRP A 153 8.34 -2.28 5.35
C TRP A 153 8.85 -3.30 6.36
N ASN A 154 8.68 -4.58 6.04
CA ASN A 154 9.11 -5.67 6.91
C ASN A 154 9.95 -6.68 6.14
N GLU A 155 10.90 -7.32 6.83
CA GLU A 155 11.78 -8.32 6.25
C GLU A 155 11.67 -9.62 7.04
N ILE A 156 11.61 -10.74 6.33
CA ILE A 156 11.71 -12.08 6.92
C ILE A 156 13.03 -12.66 6.47
N LEU A 157 13.87 -12.99 7.44
CA LEU A 157 15.17 -13.58 7.24
C LEU A 157 15.14 -15.04 7.68
N SER A 158 15.89 -15.86 6.96
CA SER A 158 16.23 -17.20 7.41
C SER A 158 17.74 -17.36 7.43
N ASN A 159 18.28 -17.78 8.58
CA ASN A 159 19.72 -17.87 8.82
C ASN A 159 20.46 -16.58 8.40
N ASP A 160 19.91 -15.43 8.82
CA ASP A 160 20.41 -14.07 8.54
C ASP A 160 20.42 -13.59 7.08
N GLU A 161 19.88 -14.38 6.15
CA GLU A 161 19.65 -13.95 4.77
C GLU A 161 18.19 -13.51 4.56
N VAL A 162 17.98 -12.37 3.90
CA VAL A 162 16.62 -11.85 3.62
C VAL A 162 15.92 -12.69 2.57
N LYS A 163 14.82 -13.35 2.95
CA LYS A 163 14.05 -14.22 2.05
C LYS A 163 12.79 -13.56 1.51
N ILE A 164 12.15 -12.72 2.32
CA ILE A 164 10.93 -12.00 1.94
C ILE A 164 11.04 -10.55 2.37
N VAL A 165 10.64 -9.65 1.48
CA VAL A 165 10.35 -8.25 1.79
C VAL A 165 8.83 -8.08 1.66
N PHE A 166 8.18 -7.74 2.77
CA PHE A 166 6.74 -7.51 2.85
C PHE A 166 6.47 -6.01 2.99
N ASP A 167 5.98 -5.43 1.89
CA ASP A 167 5.94 -4.00 1.61
C ASP A 167 7.32 -3.33 1.58
N ALA A 168 7.41 -2.17 0.93
CA ALA A 168 8.59 -1.31 0.91
C ALA A 168 8.12 0.14 0.81
N GLY A 169 7.47 0.55 1.89
CA GLY A 169 6.78 1.81 2.06
C GLY A 169 7.62 2.88 2.75
N ALA A 170 7.12 4.12 2.67
CA ALA A 170 7.67 5.30 3.32
C ALA A 170 6.63 6.45 3.28
N SER A 171 6.88 7.52 4.07
CA SER A 171 5.92 8.61 4.22
C SER A 171 5.67 9.36 2.92
N LEU A 172 4.43 9.83 2.67
CA LEU A 172 4.06 10.63 1.50
C LEU A 172 5.01 11.81 1.27
N ASN A 173 5.39 12.51 2.33
CA ASN A 173 6.19 13.74 2.27
C ASN A 173 7.69 13.47 2.42
N GLU A 174 8.13 12.22 2.35
CA GLU A 174 9.54 11.89 2.45
C GLU A 174 10.30 12.39 1.21
N SER A 175 11.50 12.95 1.44
CA SER A 175 12.31 13.49 0.34
C SER A 175 12.91 12.38 -0.52
N LYS A 176 13.15 12.64 -1.81
CA LYS A 176 13.88 11.70 -2.68
C LYS A 176 15.19 11.24 -2.06
N SER A 177 15.94 12.17 -1.47
CA SER A 177 17.23 11.88 -0.85
C SER A 177 17.13 10.90 0.31
N ASN A 178 16.10 11.01 1.15
CA ASN A 178 15.91 10.11 2.29
C ASN A 178 15.36 8.76 1.85
N ILE A 179 14.43 8.73 0.88
CA ILE A 179 14.00 7.48 0.25
C ILE A 179 15.19 6.71 -0.32
N ARG A 180 16.09 7.40 -1.04
CA ARG A 180 17.32 6.80 -1.55
C ARG A 180 18.21 6.24 -0.44
N LYS A 181 18.44 6.97 0.65
CA LYS A 181 19.19 6.45 1.81
C LYS A 181 18.58 5.17 2.38
N ILE A 182 17.25 5.09 2.52
CA ILE A 182 16.57 3.90 3.03
C ILE A 182 16.78 2.69 2.09
N ILE A 183 16.71 2.93 0.77
CA ILE A 183 16.96 1.90 -0.26
C ILE A 183 18.43 1.44 -0.22
N ASP A 184 19.37 2.39 -0.24
CA ASP A 184 20.81 2.12 -0.31
C ASP A 184 21.28 1.26 0.88
N ASN A 185 20.69 1.47 2.07
CA ASN A 185 20.97 0.69 3.28
C ASN A 185 20.60 -0.80 3.18
N ARG A 186 19.83 -1.22 2.16
CA ARG A 186 19.44 -2.62 1.94
C ARG A 186 19.93 -3.18 0.61
N ASN A 187 20.47 -2.33 -0.27
CA ASN A 187 20.70 -2.69 -1.66
C ASN A 187 21.70 -3.85 -1.79
N ILE A 188 22.76 -3.85 -0.99
CA ILE A 188 23.77 -4.92 -0.98
C ILE A 188 23.14 -6.24 -0.51
N GLU A 189 22.41 -6.21 0.60
CA GLU A 189 21.76 -7.40 1.15
C GLU A 189 20.74 -7.98 0.18
N TYR A 190 19.93 -7.15 -0.46
CA TYR A 190 18.91 -7.62 -1.40
C TYR A 190 19.52 -8.13 -2.70
N ASN A 191 20.58 -7.48 -3.22
CA ASN A 191 21.27 -7.96 -4.40
C ASN A 191 21.84 -9.38 -4.20
N ASN A 192 22.41 -9.62 -3.02
CA ASN A 192 22.97 -10.92 -2.64
C ASN A 192 21.88 -11.97 -2.41
N ALA A 193 20.85 -11.63 -1.62
CA ALA A 193 19.85 -12.58 -1.15
C ALA A 193 18.69 -12.81 -2.13
N LYS A 194 18.41 -11.82 -2.99
CA LYS A 194 17.31 -11.79 -3.96
C LYS A 194 15.96 -12.19 -3.36
N PRO A 195 15.48 -11.52 -2.30
CA PRO A 195 14.21 -11.87 -1.66
C PRO A 195 13.01 -11.84 -2.62
N ILE A 196 11.94 -12.51 -2.20
CA ILE A 196 10.61 -12.35 -2.79
C ILE A 196 10.02 -11.04 -2.27
N LEU A 197 9.62 -10.14 -3.17
CA LEU A 197 8.86 -8.95 -2.81
C LEU A 197 7.38 -9.28 -2.75
N ILE A 198 6.72 -8.98 -1.64
CA ILE A 198 5.27 -9.11 -1.47
C ILE A 198 4.71 -7.74 -1.12
N LEU A 199 3.78 -7.23 -1.93
CA LEU A 199 3.05 -6.00 -1.65
C LEU A 199 1.64 -6.34 -1.16
N SER A 200 1.32 -5.91 0.05
CA SER A 200 0.04 -6.15 0.73
C SER A 200 -1.12 -5.53 -0.04
N HIS A 201 -0.99 -4.28 -0.44
CA HIS A 201 -1.97 -3.52 -1.24
C HIS A 201 -1.33 -2.26 -1.85
N TRP A 202 -2.07 -1.56 -2.71
CA TRP A 202 -1.57 -0.43 -3.51
C TRP A 202 -1.82 0.93 -2.87
N ASP A 203 -1.57 1.03 -1.56
CA ASP A 203 -1.55 2.32 -0.86
C ASP A 203 -0.12 2.87 -0.83
N LYS A 204 0.00 4.17 -1.05
CA LYS A 204 1.28 4.84 -1.35
C LYS A 204 2.35 4.59 -0.30
N ASP A 205 1.99 4.58 0.97
CA ASP A 205 2.86 4.33 2.11
C ASP A 205 3.24 2.85 2.30
N HIS A 206 2.83 1.96 1.39
CA HIS A 206 3.28 0.56 1.32
C HIS A 206 4.25 0.30 0.15
N TYR A 207 4.28 1.18 -0.86
CA TYR A 207 5.16 1.02 -2.04
C TYR A 207 6.06 2.22 -2.35
N HIS A 208 5.98 3.33 -1.60
CA HIS A 208 6.68 4.58 -1.93
C HIS A 208 8.18 4.38 -2.18
N ALA A 209 8.89 3.58 -1.37
CA ALA A 209 10.32 3.39 -1.57
C ALA A 209 10.64 2.62 -2.86
N LEU A 210 9.75 1.76 -3.35
CA LEU A 210 9.92 1.07 -4.63
C LEU A 210 9.94 2.03 -5.82
N LEU A 211 9.26 3.17 -5.73
CA LEU A 211 9.32 4.21 -6.78
C LEU A 211 10.73 4.78 -6.93
N GLY A 212 11.46 4.87 -5.81
CA GLY A 212 12.82 5.40 -5.76
C GLY A 212 13.89 4.40 -6.20
N MET A 213 13.57 3.10 -6.35
CA MET A 213 14.49 2.11 -6.90
C MET A 213 14.62 2.29 -8.42
N THR A 214 15.83 2.12 -8.95
CA THR A 214 16.09 2.07 -10.40
C THR A 214 15.66 0.71 -10.98
N ASP A 215 15.48 0.64 -12.30
CA ASP A 215 15.12 -0.63 -12.95
C ASP A 215 16.18 -1.72 -12.78
N SER A 216 17.46 -1.33 -12.66
CA SER A 216 18.57 -2.25 -12.34
C SER A 216 18.46 -2.81 -10.93
N GLU A 217 18.14 -1.95 -9.95
CA GLU A 217 17.91 -2.39 -8.56
C GLU A 217 16.70 -3.30 -8.47
N LEU A 218 15.57 -2.95 -9.11
CA LEU A 218 14.38 -3.81 -9.16
C LEU A 218 14.72 -5.21 -9.74
N ARG A 219 15.53 -5.25 -10.80
CA ARG A 219 15.97 -6.50 -11.45
C ARG A 219 16.91 -7.34 -10.58
N ASN A 220 17.85 -6.69 -9.91
CA ASN A 220 18.92 -7.37 -9.20
C ASN A 220 18.55 -7.75 -7.76
N ASN A 221 17.65 -6.99 -7.13
CA ASN A 221 17.32 -7.14 -5.71
C ASN A 221 16.21 -8.15 -5.43
N PHE A 222 15.40 -8.52 -6.42
CA PHE A 222 14.24 -9.39 -6.18
C PHE A 222 14.22 -10.59 -7.11
N SER A 223 13.82 -11.74 -6.58
CA SER A 223 13.65 -12.97 -7.37
C SER A 223 12.23 -13.15 -7.91
N ALA A 224 11.24 -12.57 -7.23
CA ALA A 224 9.83 -12.61 -7.60
C ALA A 224 9.07 -11.43 -6.98
N PHE A 225 7.92 -11.10 -7.55
CA PHE A 225 7.00 -10.08 -7.04
C PHE A 225 5.58 -10.62 -6.91
N ILE A 226 5.02 -10.57 -5.71
CA ILE A 226 3.64 -10.95 -5.41
C ILE A 226 2.86 -9.69 -5.01
N CYS A 227 1.70 -9.44 -5.62
CA CYS A 227 0.90 -8.25 -5.30
C CYS A 227 -0.58 -8.47 -5.60
N ARG A 228 -1.43 -7.49 -5.24
CA ARG A 228 -2.82 -7.46 -5.70
C ARG A 228 -2.93 -7.09 -7.18
N SER A 229 -3.85 -7.74 -7.90
CA SER A 229 -4.05 -7.48 -9.33
C SER A 229 -4.59 -6.09 -9.61
N ASN A 230 -5.58 -5.64 -8.83
CA ASN A 230 -6.20 -4.32 -8.97
C ASN A 230 -5.22 -3.19 -8.60
N LYS A 231 -4.95 -2.29 -9.56
CA LYS A 231 -4.04 -1.14 -9.44
C LYS A 231 -4.89 0.13 -9.60
N PRO A 232 -5.12 0.89 -8.53
CA PRO A 232 -6.17 1.91 -8.51
C PRO A 232 -5.89 3.11 -9.41
N ASN A 233 -4.62 3.40 -9.70
CA ASN A 233 -4.17 4.66 -10.30
C ASN A 233 -2.97 4.48 -11.24
N LEU A 234 -2.57 5.55 -11.91
CA LEU A 234 -1.47 5.58 -12.86
C LEU A 234 -0.11 5.29 -12.19
N THR A 235 0.16 5.82 -11.00
CA THR A 235 1.42 5.59 -10.27
C THR A 235 1.65 4.10 -9.99
N SER A 236 0.65 3.41 -9.45
CA SER A 236 0.69 1.98 -9.17
C SER A 236 0.80 1.13 -10.44
N ARG A 237 0.11 1.52 -11.53
CA ARG A 237 0.23 0.87 -12.84
C ARG A 237 1.63 1.02 -13.45
N LYS A 238 2.23 2.21 -13.35
CA LYS A 238 3.61 2.48 -13.78
C LYS A 238 4.60 1.64 -12.98
N LEU A 239 4.50 1.65 -11.65
CA LEU A 239 5.38 0.88 -10.78
C LEU A 239 5.27 -0.62 -11.07
N PHE A 240 4.05 -1.16 -11.20
CA PHE A 240 3.87 -2.56 -11.58
C PHE A 240 4.52 -2.89 -12.92
N SER A 241 4.35 -2.03 -13.93
CA SER A 241 4.95 -2.24 -15.25
C SER A 241 6.48 -2.24 -15.19
N ARG A 242 7.08 -1.35 -14.40
CA ARG A 242 8.54 -1.32 -14.16
C ARG A 242 9.03 -2.61 -13.50
N ILE A 243 8.34 -3.08 -12.46
CA ILE A 243 8.71 -4.33 -11.76
C ILE A 243 8.52 -5.55 -12.68
N GLU A 244 7.40 -5.64 -13.42
CA GLU A 244 7.15 -6.73 -14.36
C GLU A 244 8.19 -6.73 -15.50
N ASN A 245 8.60 -5.57 -16.00
CA ASN A 245 9.66 -5.46 -17.00
C ASN A 245 11.04 -5.85 -16.43
N ALA A 246 11.32 -5.52 -15.17
CA ALA A 246 12.58 -5.84 -14.52
C ALA A 246 12.72 -7.34 -14.21
N LEU A 247 11.66 -7.97 -13.71
CA LEU A 247 11.66 -9.38 -13.27
C LEU A 247 11.18 -10.35 -14.36
N GLY A 248 10.35 -9.89 -15.28
CA GLY A 248 9.63 -10.70 -16.24
C GLY A 248 8.27 -11.20 -15.73
N ILE A 249 7.38 -11.47 -16.68
CA ILE A 249 6.01 -11.98 -16.46
C ILE A 249 5.99 -13.28 -15.65
N ALA A 250 6.97 -14.16 -15.84
CA ALA A 250 7.02 -15.47 -15.18
C ALA A 250 7.36 -15.40 -13.69
N LYS A 251 7.87 -14.25 -13.23
CA LYS A 251 8.28 -13.99 -11.84
C LYS A 251 7.38 -12.95 -11.16
N THR A 252 6.31 -12.55 -11.83
CA THR A 252 5.37 -11.53 -11.35
C THR A 252 3.99 -12.16 -11.16
N TYR A 253 3.50 -12.11 -9.92
CA TYR A 253 2.33 -12.85 -9.45
C TYR A 253 1.24 -11.89 -8.93
N PRO A 254 0.49 -11.20 -9.81
CA PRO A 254 -0.71 -10.47 -9.42
C PRO A 254 -1.82 -11.44 -9.00
N ILE A 255 -2.33 -11.28 -7.78
CA ILE A 255 -3.39 -12.11 -7.20
C ILE A 255 -4.70 -11.34 -7.22
N SER A 256 -5.73 -11.93 -7.81
CA SER A 256 -7.10 -11.42 -7.68
C SER A 256 -7.63 -11.62 -6.26
N ALA A 257 -8.55 -10.75 -5.85
CA ALA A 257 -9.27 -10.93 -4.60
C ALA A 257 -9.99 -12.28 -4.57
N ASN A 258 -10.14 -12.86 -3.38
CA ASN A 258 -11.05 -13.98 -3.22
C ASN A 258 -12.48 -13.54 -3.56
N VAL A 259 -13.24 -14.44 -4.19
CA VAL A 259 -14.67 -14.19 -4.41
C VAL A 259 -15.35 -13.97 -3.07
N LYS A 260 -16.13 -12.88 -2.99
CA LYS A 260 -16.83 -12.50 -1.78
C LYS A 260 -17.94 -13.50 -1.48
N ASN A 261 -17.75 -14.32 -0.44
CA ASN A 261 -18.72 -15.30 0.01
C ASN A 261 -19.48 -14.86 1.26
N SER A 262 -19.02 -13.79 1.92
CA SER A 262 -19.54 -13.33 3.20
C SER A 262 -20.78 -12.44 3.07
N LYS A 263 -21.74 -12.64 3.99
CA LYS A 263 -22.94 -11.80 4.12
C LYS A 263 -22.62 -10.53 4.93
N ARG A 264 -23.39 -9.44 4.70
CA ARG A 264 -23.41 -8.22 5.52
C ARG A 264 -22.09 -7.42 5.61
N GLY A 265 -21.34 -7.34 4.52
CA GLY A 265 -20.18 -6.43 4.43
C GLY A 265 -18.93 -6.88 5.18
N VAL A 266 -18.93 -8.06 5.79
CA VAL A 266 -17.70 -8.72 6.27
C VAL A 266 -16.78 -9.00 5.07
N VAL A 267 -15.48 -9.10 5.33
CA VAL A 267 -14.45 -9.47 4.35
C VAL A 267 -13.56 -10.53 5.00
N LEU A 268 -13.53 -11.73 4.42
CA LEU A 268 -12.78 -12.87 4.95
C LEU A 268 -11.38 -12.98 4.33
N PHE A 269 -10.44 -13.53 5.10
CA PHE A 269 -9.18 -14.05 4.59
C PHE A 269 -9.26 -15.55 4.30
N LYS A 270 -8.52 -16.00 3.28
CA LYS A 270 -8.20 -17.43 3.07
C LYS A 270 -6.70 -17.58 2.89
N ASN A 271 -6.11 -18.60 3.50
CA ASN A 271 -4.71 -18.93 3.30
C ASN A 271 -4.49 -19.43 1.86
N ILE A 272 -3.38 -19.01 1.26
CA ILE A 272 -2.98 -19.40 -0.10
C ILE A 272 -2.17 -20.70 -0.08
N ASN A 273 -1.29 -20.84 0.92
CA ASN A 273 -0.45 -22.01 1.13
C ASN A 273 -0.86 -22.75 2.43
N PRO A 274 -0.38 -23.98 2.66
CA PRO A 274 -0.76 -24.79 3.82
C PRO A 274 -0.57 -24.06 5.15
N ILE A 275 -1.59 -24.11 6.02
CA ILE A 275 -1.51 -23.49 7.36
C ILE A 275 -0.44 -24.14 8.25
N THR A 276 0.10 -25.30 7.88
CA THR A 276 1.19 -25.99 8.58
C THR A 276 2.55 -25.35 8.35
N ASP A 277 2.70 -24.54 7.30
CA ASP A 277 3.96 -23.90 6.95
C ASP A 277 4.37 -22.85 7.99
N GLN A 278 5.68 -22.58 8.08
CA GLN A 278 6.20 -21.51 8.95
C GLN A 278 5.74 -20.12 8.49
N ILE A 279 5.48 -19.94 7.19
CA ILE A 279 5.04 -18.69 6.60
C ILE A 279 3.74 -18.97 5.87
N VAL A 280 2.67 -18.24 6.22
CA VAL A 280 1.35 -18.40 5.61
C VAL A 280 0.89 -17.06 5.07
N LEU A 281 0.63 -17.02 3.77
CA LEU A 281 0.08 -15.86 3.07
C LEU A 281 -1.44 -15.97 3.00
N TYR A 282 -2.13 -14.89 3.35
CA TYR A 282 -3.58 -14.79 3.37
C TYR A 282 -4.07 -13.80 2.32
N ASN A 283 -5.08 -14.20 1.56
CA ASN A 283 -5.72 -13.38 0.54
C ASN A 283 -7.12 -12.95 0.99
N ALA A 284 -7.39 -11.65 1.02
CA ALA A 284 -8.71 -11.13 1.36
C ALA A 284 -9.72 -11.27 0.21
N GLU A 285 -11.00 -11.37 0.57
CA GLU A 285 -12.13 -11.21 -0.35
C GLU A 285 -12.19 -9.81 -1.01
N GLU A 286 -12.89 -9.72 -2.14
CA GLU A 286 -13.11 -8.45 -2.86
C GLU A 286 -13.84 -7.43 -1.97
N HIS A 287 -13.29 -6.22 -1.90
CA HIS A 287 -13.94 -5.07 -1.28
C HIS A 287 -13.50 -3.75 -1.94
N LYS A 288 -14.34 -2.72 -1.81
CA LYS A 288 -14.04 -1.37 -2.34
C LYS A 288 -12.95 -0.62 -1.56
N ASP A 289 -12.79 -1.02 -0.30
CA ASP A 289 -11.79 -0.48 0.63
C ASP A 289 -10.55 -1.38 0.53
N ARG A 290 -9.44 -0.78 0.12
CA ARG A 290 -8.19 -1.49 -0.17
C ARG A 290 -7.54 -2.02 1.11
N ASN A 291 -7.70 -1.29 2.22
CA ASN A 291 -7.16 -1.65 3.53
C ASN A 291 -7.59 -3.05 3.96
N ILE A 292 -8.88 -3.38 3.78
CA ILE A 292 -9.44 -4.68 4.19
C ILE A 292 -9.41 -5.74 3.11
N SER A 293 -8.98 -5.39 1.90
CA SER A 293 -8.91 -6.30 0.75
C SER A 293 -7.48 -6.61 0.30
N GLY A 294 -6.47 -6.37 1.15
CA GLY A 294 -5.07 -6.67 0.87
C GLY A 294 -4.64 -8.13 1.10
N LEU A 295 -3.32 -8.33 1.16
CA LEU A 295 -2.67 -9.56 1.60
C LEU A 295 -2.14 -9.40 3.03
N VAL A 296 -2.12 -10.50 3.78
CA VAL A 296 -1.56 -10.56 5.14
C VAL A 296 -0.61 -11.74 5.24
N LEU A 297 0.49 -11.59 5.98
CA LEU A 297 1.46 -12.66 6.18
C LEU A 297 1.54 -13.02 7.67
N SER A 298 1.51 -14.31 7.99
CA SER A 298 1.88 -14.79 9.33
C SER A 298 3.14 -15.62 9.27
N VAL A 299 4.07 -15.38 10.20
CA VAL A 299 5.30 -16.15 10.40
C VAL A 299 5.22 -16.84 11.75
N LYS A 300 5.56 -18.12 11.84
CA LYS A 300 5.52 -18.88 13.10
C LYS A 300 6.68 -19.84 13.26
N SER A 301 7.08 -20.01 14.51
CA SER A 301 7.95 -21.07 15.00
C SER A 301 7.22 -21.82 16.13
N LYS A 302 7.94 -22.73 16.81
CA LYS A 302 7.43 -23.42 18.00
C LYS A 302 7.10 -22.46 19.14
N ASN A 303 7.89 -21.39 19.30
CA ASN A 303 7.85 -20.53 20.48
C ASN A 303 7.30 -19.13 20.19
N ASN A 304 7.29 -18.70 18.92
CA ASN A 304 6.93 -17.34 18.53
C ASN A 304 6.03 -17.32 17.28
N SER A 305 5.28 -16.24 17.12
CA SER A 305 4.65 -15.89 15.84
C SER A 305 4.59 -14.39 15.63
N VAL A 306 4.55 -13.97 14.38
CA VAL A 306 4.41 -12.56 13.99
C VAL A 306 3.34 -12.47 12.90
N ILE A 307 2.39 -11.55 13.03
CA ILE A 307 1.48 -11.18 11.93
C ILE A 307 1.93 -9.85 11.34
N LEU A 308 2.22 -9.85 10.04
CA LEU A 308 2.44 -8.67 9.21
C LEU A 308 1.12 -8.29 8.56
N SER A 309 0.38 -7.39 9.20
CA SER A 309 -1.04 -7.19 8.97
C SER A 309 -1.39 -6.28 7.79
N GLY A 310 -0.42 -5.53 7.26
CA GLY A 310 -0.73 -4.41 6.37
C GLY A 310 -1.78 -3.50 7.02
N ASP A 311 -2.85 -3.20 6.30
CA ASP A 311 -3.90 -2.29 6.76
C ASP A 311 -5.24 -2.98 7.07
N CYS A 312 -5.23 -4.30 7.22
CA CYS A 312 -6.44 -5.05 7.49
C CYS A 312 -7.06 -4.70 8.86
N HIS A 313 -8.33 -5.06 9.07
CA HIS A 313 -8.98 -4.80 10.35
C HIS A 313 -8.62 -5.83 11.43
N TYR A 314 -8.60 -5.40 12.69
CA TYR A 314 -8.39 -6.28 13.85
C TYR A 314 -9.31 -7.51 13.84
N GLY A 315 -10.58 -7.30 13.52
CA GLY A 315 -11.58 -8.38 13.46
C GLY A 315 -11.33 -9.40 12.35
N GLN A 316 -10.62 -9.03 11.26
CA GLN A 316 -10.22 -10.00 10.25
C GLN A 316 -9.09 -10.90 10.77
N ILE A 317 -8.10 -10.31 11.44
CA ILE A 317 -7.00 -11.05 12.07
C ILE A 317 -7.54 -12.01 13.13
N SER A 318 -8.39 -11.51 14.02
CA SER A 318 -8.96 -12.27 15.13
C SER A 318 -9.74 -13.49 14.68
N ARG A 319 -10.49 -13.35 13.58
CA ARG A 319 -11.41 -14.38 13.08
C ARG A 319 -10.71 -15.37 12.16
N ASP A 320 -9.83 -14.89 11.27
CA ASP A 320 -9.36 -15.69 10.14
C ASP A 320 -7.90 -16.14 10.27
N ILE A 321 -7.11 -15.56 11.19
CA ILE A 321 -5.67 -15.84 11.32
C ILE A 321 -5.32 -16.42 12.69
N LEU A 322 -5.76 -15.78 13.78
CA LEU A 322 -5.46 -16.25 15.13
C LEU A 322 -5.89 -17.70 15.42
N PRO A 323 -7.01 -18.23 14.87
CA PRO A 323 -7.35 -19.63 15.03
C PRO A 323 -6.27 -20.61 14.51
N HIS A 324 -5.52 -20.23 13.47
CA HIS A 324 -4.42 -21.03 12.92
C HIS A 324 -3.14 -20.97 13.78
N LEU A 325 -3.10 -20.03 14.74
CA LEU A 325 -2.01 -19.83 15.70
C LEU A 325 -2.42 -20.24 17.12
N ASN A 326 -3.43 -21.08 17.29
CA ASN A 326 -3.91 -21.48 18.62
C ASN A 326 -3.05 -22.59 19.26
N PHE A 327 -1.80 -22.27 19.56
CA PHE A 327 -0.87 -23.11 20.32
C PHE A 327 -0.11 -22.27 21.35
N LYS A 328 0.59 -22.90 22.29
CA LYS A 328 1.34 -22.18 23.33
C LYS A 328 2.59 -21.54 22.76
N HIS A 329 2.58 -20.22 22.61
CA HIS A 329 3.69 -19.43 22.06
C HIS A 329 3.54 -17.94 22.41
N GLN A 330 4.58 -17.15 22.17
CA GLN A 330 4.53 -15.69 22.23
C GLN A 330 4.10 -15.12 20.86
N HIS A 331 3.02 -14.35 20.83
CA HIS A 331 2.49 -13.77 19.60
C HIS A 331 2.81 -12.28 19.51
N HIS A 332 3.38 -11.86 18.37
CA HIS A 332 3.67 -10.48 18.04
C HIS A 332 2.80 -10.00 16.89
N LEU A 333 2.51 -8.71 16.87
CA LEU A 333 1.67 -8.08 15.88
C LEU A 333 2.36 -6.83 15.33
N VAL A 334 2.60 -6.79 14.02
CA VAL A 334 2.76 -5.49 13.35
C VAL A 334 1.37 -4.92 13.26
N VAL A 335 1.16 -3.78 13.92
CA VAL A 335 -0.17 -3.24 14.20
C VAL A 335 -0.80 -2.73 12.91
N PRO A 336 -2.05 -3.14 12.60
CA PRO A 336 -2.68 -2.79 11.34
C PRO A 336 -2.86 -1.29 11.16
N HIS A 337 -2.74 -0.84 9.92
CA HIS A 337 -3.05 0.53 9.50
C HIS A 337 -2.29 1.56 10.34
N HIS A 338 -1.03 1.25 10.66
CA HIS A 338 -0.14 2.10 11.45
C HIS A 338 -0.70 2.49 12.83
N GLY A 339 -1.57 1.66 13.41
CA GLY A 339 -2.29 1.94 14.66
C GLY A 339 -3.48 2.88 14.51
N GLY A 340 -3.91 3.14 13.28
CA GLY A 340 -5.03 3.99 12.87
C GLY A 340 -6.39 3.30 12.86
N LYS A 341 -7.28 3.71 11.95
CA LYS A 341 -8.67 3.23 11.91
C LYS A 341 -8.82 1.84 11.27
N ALA A 342 -8.31 0.80 11.95
CA ALA A 342 -8.42 -0.60 11.51
C ALA A 342 -9.74 -1.29 11.96
N GLY A 343 -10.88 -0.64 11.70
CA GLY A 343 -12.21 -1.12 12.10
C GLY A 343 -12.48 -1.06 13.61
N ASN A 344 -13.55 -1.73 14.05
CA ASN A 344 -13.78 -1.93 15.48
C ASN A 344 -12.67 -2.82 16.05
N TYR A 345 -12.18 -2.48 17.24
CA TYR A 345 -11.17 -3.28 17.94
C TYR A 345 -11.81 -4.56 18.48
N ILE A 346 -11.89 -5.57 17.61
CA ILE A 346 -12.31 -6.93 17.93
C ILE A 346 -11.08 -7.79 17.71
N TYR A 347 -10.34 -8.02 18.78
CA TYR A 347 -9.06 -8.72 18.73
C TYR A 347 -8.95 -9.68 19.93
N GLU A 348 -9.40 -10.91 19.70
CA GLU A 348 -9.52 -11.95 20.70
C GLU A 348 -8.33 -12.91 20.60
N ILE A 349 -7.40 -12.78 21.55
CA ILE A 349 -6.21 -13.62 21.62
C ILE A 349 -6.61 -14.99 22.16
N PRO A 350 -6.31 -16.11 21.46
CA PRO A 350 -6.64 -17.44 21.95
C PRO A 350 -6.00 -17.71 23.32
N LYS A 351 -6.68 -18.49 24.18
CA LYS A 351 -6.27 -18.70 25.59
C LYS A 351 -4.84 -19.21 25.77
N ASN A 352 -4.33 -19.98 24.81
CA ASN A 352 -2.99 -20.56 24.87
C ASN A 352 -1.89 -19.59 24.40
N VAL A 353 -2.26 -18.47 23.81
CA VAL A 353 -1.34 -17.52 23.19
C VAL A 353 -0.94 -16.43 24.19
N ILE A 354 0.36 -16.16 24.30
CA ILE A 354 0.92 -15.15 25.18
C ILE A 354 1.18 -13.89 24.35
N PRO A 355 0.54 -12.74 24.64
CA PRO A 355 0.82 -11.49 23.95
C PRO A 355 2.29 -11.08 24.13
N GLY A 356 2.95 -10.78 23.02
CA GLY A 356 4.34 -10.32 22.95
C GLY A 356 4.39 -8.82 22.68
N ARG A 357 4.90 -8.46 21.49
CA ARG A 357 5.09 -7.07 21.07
C ARG A 357 4.05 -6.66 20.04
N ALA A 358 3.46 -5.49 20.21
CA ALA A 358 2.62 -4.83 19.21
C ALA A 358 3.39 -3.63 18.65
N ILE A 359 3.84 -3.74 17.41
CA ILE A 359 4.81 -2.82 16.80
C ILE A 359 4.09 -1.93 15.79
N ILE A 360 4.20 -0.63 15.98
CA ILE A 360 3.55 0.39 15.16
C ILE A 360 4.60 1.10 14.31
N SER A 361 4.43 1.07 12.99
CA SER A 361 5.24 1.86 12.05
C SER A 361 4.51 3.15 11.68
N SER A 362 4.57 4.16 12.55
CA SER A 362 3.88 5.43 12.31
C SER A 362 4.70 6.63 12.76
N GLY A 363 5.02 7.49 11.80
CA GLY A 363 5.63 8.80 12.00
C GLY A 363 4.63 9.93 11.76
N LYS A 364 5.11 11.10 11.36
CA LYS A 364 4.26 12.25 11.01
C LYS A 364 3.28 11.90 9.89
N ASN A 365 1.99 12.14 10.12
CA ASN A 365 0.90 11.88 9.18
C ASN A 365 -0.28 12.84 9.42
N SER A 366 -1.15 12.96 8.43
CA SER A 366 -2.36 13.78 8.41
C SER A 366 -3.55 13.17 9.17
N TYR A 367 -3.52 11.86 9.41
CA TYR A 367 -4.63 11.08 9.97
C TYR A 367 -4.68 11.07 11.51
N GLY A 368 -3.63 11.55 12.17
CA GLY A 368 -3.48 11.48 13.63
C GLY A 368 -3.13 10.08 14.13
N HIS A 369 -2.50 9.26 13.30
CA HIS A 369 -2.00 7.94 13.67
C HIS A 369 -0.69 8.05 14.48
N PRO A 370 -0.42 7.11 15.41
CA PRO A 370 -1.34 6.07 15.87
C PRO A 370 -2.42 6.64 16.80
N LEU A 371 -3.60 6.03 16.80
CA LEU A 371 -4.69 6.46 17.69
C LEU A 371 -4.44 5.99 19.12
N LYS A 372 -4.44 6.92 20.08
CA LYS A 372 -4.25 6.64 21.53
C LYS A 372 -5.22 5.55 22.05
N LYS A 373 -6.46 5.54 21.55
CA LYS A 373 -7.45 4.50 21.87
C LYS A 373 -6.94 3.09 21.54
N ASN A 374 -6.36 2.89 20.37
CA ASN A 374 -5.87 1.59 19.93
C ASN A 374 -4.63 1.16 20.71
N ILE A 375 -3.72 2.09 21.00
CA ILE A 375 -2.56 1.84 21.87
C ILE A 375 -3.02 1.33 23.24
N ASN A 376 -4.01 2.00 23.84
CA ASN A 376 -4.54 1.59 25.14
C ASN A 376 -5.19 0.20 25.09
N LEU A 377 -5.96 -0.10 24.03
CA LEU A 377 -6.58 -1.41 23.85
C LEU A 377 -5.55 -2.54 23.67
N LEU A 378 -4.48 -2.30 22.91
CA LEU A 378 -3.35 -3.23 22.79
C LEU A 378 -2.67 -3.49 24.13
N LYS A 379 -2.44 -2.45 24.94
CA LYS A 379 -1.88 -2.58 26.30
C LYS A 379 -2.83 -3.34 27.24
N SER A 380 -4.13 -3.11 27.16
CA SER A 380 -5.13 -3.88 27.91
C SER A 380 -5.13 -5.36 27.52
N ASN A 381 -4.84 -5.66 26.24
CA ASN A 381 -4.56 -7.00 25.74
C ASN A 381 -3.14 -7.51 26.07
N ARG A 382 -2.43 -6.85 27.01
CA ARG A 382 -1.11 -7.21 27.54
C ARG A 382 0.03 -7.22 26.52
N TYR A 383 -0.13 -6.58 25.37
CA TYR A 383 0.99 -6.35 24.47
C TYR A 383 1.95 -5.31 25.04
N ILE A 384 3.25 -5.53 24.79
CA ILE A 384 4.26 -4.48 24.86
C ILE A 384 4.16 -3.66 23.58
N VAL A 385 3.63 -2.44 23.67
CA VAL A 385 3.43 -1.57 22.50
C VAL A 385 4.67 -0.72 22.24
N GLU A 386 5.18 -0.79 21.03
CA GLU A 386 6.36 -0.03 20.57
C GLU A 386 6.08 0.68 19.25
N GLN A 387 6.81 1.76 19.01
CA GLN A 387 6.77 2.54 17.78
C GLN A 387 8.18 2.67 17.22
N THR A 388 8.39 2.31 15.96
CA THR A 388 9.70 2.35 15.30
C THR A 388 10.35 3.74 15.33
N ILE A 389 9.53 4.79 15.23
CA ILE A 389 10.00 6.17 15.29
C ILE A 389 10.47 6.59 16.69
N LEU A 390 9.89 6.01 17.75
CA LEU A 390 10.26 6.33 19.14
C LEU A 390 11.52 5.57 19.56
N THR A 391 11.73 4.37 19.04
CA THR A 391 12.98 3.62 19.22
C THR A 391 14.11 4.15 18.35
N ASN A 392 13.77 4.94 17.31
CA ASN A 392 14.67 5.42 16.27
C ASN A 392 15.54 4.31 15.64
N ASN A 393 15.01 3.08 15.61
CA ASN A 393 15.72 1.89 15.19
C ASN A 393 14.72 0.87 14.65
N ASP A 394 15.22 -0.03 13.80
CA ASP A 394 14.46 -1.22 13.40
C ASP A 394 14.13 -2.08 14.61
N ILE A 395 12.99 -2.74 14.55
CA ILE A 395 12.56 -3.67 15.60
C ILE A 395 12.72 -5.10 15.10
N ILE A 396 13.47 -5.90 15.85
CA ILE A 396 13.79 -7.28 15.50
C ILE A 396 13.04 -8.26 16.41
N ILE A 397 12.41 -9.26 15.82
CA ILE A 397 11.82 -10.41 16.51
C ILE A 397 12.55 -11.67 16.07
N GLN A 398 13.09 -12.42 17.04
CA GLN A 398 13.68 -13.74 16.82
C GLN A 398 12.59 -14.80 17.00
N LEU A 399 12.45 -15.72 16.04
CA LEU A 399 11.41 -16.74 16.08
C LEU A 399 11.94 -18.11 16.53
#